data_AF-A0AA36ITL4-F1
#
_entry.id   AF-A0AA36ITL4-F1
#
_cell.length_a   1.000
_cell.length_b   1.000
_cell.length_c   1.000
_cell.angle_alpha   90.00
_cell.angle_beta   90.00
_cell.angle_gamma   90.00
#
_symmetry.space_group_name_H-M   'P 1'
#
loop_
_entity.id
_entity.type
_entity.pdbx_description
1 polymer ?
#
loop_
_entity_poly.entity_id
_entity_poly.type
_entity_poly.pdbx_seq_one_letter_code
_entity_poly.pdbx_strand_id
1 'polypeptide(L)'
;MRELLFLCLSLAAADFESWSLVLLKDAAQQGAVCLDGSPSGAGCAGARAILFRARLGQWRGRVDHSLPGRWLVQLVNPDFYNWNKVFAVYCDGGSRNSNVEGPVAVGNRSVYFRGHHILLATLESLLAKGVSQAKRFVVGGCSAGGLTVWLHLDFIRSLVPSWVQVLGVPQCGFFMDQPNYKGQEFYTPLYKWVFETMGMIKSPSLHEACLTKYAEDPWKCFMAQYFLPFVQTPFFAVNSFYDSWQLQEILQLPEDCYISQNCTQQQRAAMHRMRDNLVGNLSTAPVTQSFFLYSCVSHCQFLNVDQGFTNLSVGDRTLRGALSAWLHGAAPFRGVEAKDVEPNGNPTCWPKKPKSEERPITI
;
A
#
# COMPACT_ATOMS: atom_id res chain seq x y z
N MET A 1 -16.07 18.29 -14.17
CA MET A 1 -16.21 16.86 -13.80
C MET A 1 -15.16 16.56 -12.74
N ARG A 2 -15.52 15.89 -11.64
CA ARG A 2 -14.67 15.76 -10.44
C ARG A 2 -13.79 14.50 -10.50
N GLU A 3 -12.56 14.59 -10.00
CA GLU A 3 -11.60 13.48 -9.87
C GLU A 3 -11.47 13.11 -8.37
N LEU A 4 -11.31 11.82 -8.03
CA LEU A 4 -11.25 11.32 -6.65
C LEU A 4 -10.06 10.38 -6.43
N LEU A 5 -9.31 10.61 -5.35
CA LEU A 5 -8.22 9.77 -4.86
C LEU A 5 -8.63 9.11 -3.54
N PHE A 6 -8.62 7.78 -3.52
CA PHE A 6 -8.84 6.97 -2.33
C PHE A 6 -7.52 6.39 -1.87
N LEU A 7 -7.15 6.67 -0.62
CA LEU A 7 -5.93 6.15 0.01
C LEU A 7 -6.32 5.21 1.15
N CYS A 8 -5.92 3.94 1.05
CA CYS A 8 -6.00 2.97 2.12
C CYS A 8 -4.61 2.80 2.74
N LEU A 9 -4.38 3.30 3.96
CA LEU A 9 -3.05 3.31 4.59
C LEU A 9 -3.09 2.59 5.95
N SER A 10 -2.02 1.85 6.26
CA SER A 10 -1.75 1.34 7.60
C SER A 10 -1.14 2.46 8.47
N LEU A 11 -1.85 2.81 9.54
CA LEU A 11 -1.42 3.56 10.74
C LEU A 11 -0.19 4.49 10.62
N ALA A 12 -0.46 5.79 10.50
CA ALA A 12 0.16 6.81 11.35
C ALA A 12 -0.95 7.80 11.71
N ALA A 13 -1.04 8.16 13.01
CA ALA A 13 -2.06 9.05 13.53
C ALA A 13 -2.03 10.36 12.75
N ALA A 14 -3.01 10.58 11.88
CA ALA A 14 -3.16 11.78 11.08
C ALA A 14 -3.80 12.92 11.86
N ASP A 15 -3.27 14.13 11.69
CA ASP A 15 -3.84 15.34 12.22
C ASP A 15 -4.98 15.68 11.27
N PHE A 16 -6.16 15.20 11.64
CA PHE A 16 -7.36 15.25 10.81
C PHE A 16 -8.09 16.59 10.92
N GLU A 17 -7.43 17.67 11.36
CA GLU A 17 -8.09 18.99 11.52
C GLU A 17 -8.81 19.48 10.26
N SER A 18 -8.41 19.02 9.07
CA SER A 18 -9.03 19.34 7.77
C SER A 18 -9.88 18.21 7.15
N TRP A 19 -10.13 17.10 7.85
CA TRP A 19 -10.80 15.91 7.31
C TRP A 19 -12.05 15.53 8.12
N SER A 20 -13.16 15.27 7.44
CA SER A 20 -14.43 14.84 8.02
C SER A 20 -14.50 13.32 8.14
N LEU A 21 -14.46 12.77 9.35
CA LEU A 21 -14.65 11.34 9.60
C LEU A 21 -16.12 10.95 9.41
N VAL A 22 -16.36 9.93 8.58
CA VAL A 22 -17.66 9.29 8.35
C VAL A 22 -17.57 7.86 8.82
N LEU A 23 -18.35 7.52 9.86
CA LEU A 23 -18.51 6.14 10.33
C LEU A 23 -19.59 5.43 9.52
N LEU A 24 -19.35 4.19 9.13
CA LEU A 24 -20.28 3.34 8.41
C LEU A 24 -21.22 2.61 9.39
N LYS A 25 -21.93 3.37 10.23
CA LYS A 25 -22.73 2.83 11.35
C LYS A 25 -23.82 1.86 10.88
N ASP A 26 -24.51 2.17 9.80
CA ASP A 26 -25.57 1.32 9.27
C ASP A 26 -24.99 0.03 8.65
N ALA A 27 -23.82 0.14 8.00
CA ALA A 27 -23.12 -1.03 7.48
C ALA A 27 -22.51 -1.92 8.58
N ALA A 28 -22.26 -1.38 9.77
CA ALA A 28 -21.84 -2.19 10.92
C ALA A 28 -22.91 -3.23 11.30
N GLN A 29 -24.20 -2.90 11.14
CA GLN A 29 -25.30 -3.86 11.33
C GLN A 29 -25.30 -4.96 10.27
N GLN A 30 -24.68 -4.71 9.12
CA GLN A 30 -24.47 -5.66 8.03
C GLN A 30 -23.09 -6.36 8.12
N GLY A 31 -22.40 -6.19 9.24
CA GLY A 31 -21.14 -6.85 9.56
C GLY A 31 -19.88 -6.15 9.02
N ALA A 32 -19.95 -4.91 8.57
CA ALA A 32 -18.78 -4.09 8.22
C ALA A 32 -18.13 -3.48 9.48
N VAL A 33 -17.53 -4.34 10.31
CA VAL A 33 -16.94 -3.96 11.61
C VAL A 33 -15.44 -4.22 11.65
N CYS A 34 -14.73 -3.41 12.44
CA CYS A 34 -13.32 -3.61 12.76
C CYS A 34 -13.11 -4.87 13.61
N LEU A 35 -11.84 -5.26 13.85
CA LEU A 35 -11.48 -6.46 14.62
C LEU A 35 -12.14 -6.54 16.00
N ASP A 36 -12.42 -5.41 16.65
CA ASP A 36 -13.06 -5.31 17.96
C ASP A 36 -14.60 -5.23 17.91
N GLY A 37 -15.20 -5.31 16.73
CA GLY A 37 -16.63 -5.17 16.51
C GLY A 37 -17.13 -3.73 16.38
N SER A 38 -16.25 -2.73 16.48
CA SER A 38 -16.62 -1.33 16.29
C SER A 38 -16.94 -1.00 14.82
N PRO A 39 -17.81 -0.02 14.53
CA PRO A 39 -18.06 0.43 13.16
C PRO A 39 -16.78 0.94 12.51
N SER A 40 -16.53 0.51 11.26
CA SER A 40 -15.43 1.09 10.48
C SER A 40 -15.73 2.53 10.03
N GLY A 41 -14.70 3.25 9.61
CA GLY A 41 -14.81 4.64 9.18
C GLY A 41 -13.86 5.02 8.05
N ALA A 42 -14.22 6.10 7.35
CA ALA A 42 -13.41 6.77 6.34
C ALA A 42 -13.46 8.29 6.54
N GLY A 43 -12.33 8.98 6.39
CA GLY A 43 -12.23 10.45 6.45
C GLY A 43 -12.22 11.08 5.06
N CYS A 44 -12.97 12.16 4.84
CA CYS A 44 -13.02 12.92 3.59
C CYS A 44 -12.58 14.38 3.80
N ALA A 45 -11.72 14.94 2.94
CA ALA A 45 -11.40 16.38 2.95
C ALA A 45 -11.94 17.09 1.70
N GLY A 46 -12.59 18.23 1.89
CA GLY A 46 -13.08 19.12 0.84
C GLY A 46 -13.58 20.47 1.39
N ALA A 47 -13.49 21.54 0.59
CA ALA A 47 -13.69 22.96 0.93
C ALA A 47 -15.12 23.38 1.34
N ARG A 48 -15.92 22.50 1.96
CA ARG A 48 -17.09 22.79 2.80
C ARG A 48 -17.60 21.48 3.41
N ALA A 49 -17.53 21.43 4.76
CA ALA A 49 -18.26 20.55 5.70
C ALA A 49 -17.79 19.10 5.90
N ILE A 50 -17.95 18.44 7.07
CA ILE A 50 -18.21 18.78 8.51
C ILE A 50 -17.75 17.52 9.29
N LEU A 51 -17.07 17.70 10.42
CA LEU A 51 -16.59 16.65 11.35
C LEU A 51 -17.65 16.29 12.42
N PHE A 52 -17.73 15.03 12.85
CA PHE A 52 -18.19 14.69 14.21
C PHE A 52 -17.18 13.81 14.95
N ARG A 53 -16.88 14.24 16.18
CA ARG A 53 -15.92 13.68 17.14
C ARG A 53 -16.56 12.55 17.94
N ALA A 54 -15.81 11.49 18.23
CA ALA A 54 -16.02 10.67 19.43
C ALA A 54 -14.65 10.30 20.02
N ARG A 55 -14.40 10.74 21.27
CA ARG A 55 -13.22 10.41 22.07
C ARG A 55 -13.21 8.92 22.42
N LEU A 56 -12.05 8.27 22.42
CA LEU A 56 -11.61 7.32 23.47
C LEU A 56 -10.08 7.14 23.40
N GLY A 57 -9.39 7.26 24.55
CA GLY A 57 -8.11 6.60 24.83
C GLY A 57 -6.81 7.37 24.55
N GLN A 58 -6.08 7.73 25.62
CA GLN A 58 -4.74 8.31 25.60
C GLN A 58 -3.68 7.30 25.11
N TRP A 59 -2.81 7.70 24.18
CA TRP A 59 -1.46 7.18 24.04
C TRP A 59 -0.50 8.33 23.69
N ARG A 60 0.53 8.51 24.51
CA ARG A 60 1.61 9.50 24.31
C ARG A 60 2.64 8.88 23.35
N GLY A 61 2.68 9.39 22.13
CA GLY A 61 3.75 9.17 21.15
C GLY A 61 3.96 10.47 20.37
N ARG A 62 5.21 10.76 20.00
CA ARG A 62 5.61 12.02 19.34
C ARG A 62 4.76 12.26 18.09
N VAL A 63 4.12 13.42 18.01
CA VAL A 63 3.32 13.87 16.86
C VAL A 63 4.27 14.19 15.72
N ASP A 64 4.17 13.45 14.62
CA ASP A 64 4.87 13.77 13.36
C ASP A 64 3.90 14.55 12.46
N HIS A 65 4.30 15.75 12.01
CA HIS A 65 3.49 16.62 11.16
C HIS A 65 3.36 16.13 9.70
N SER A 66 3.59 14.83 9.43
CA SER A 66 3.70 14.19 8.12
C SER A 66 2.35 13.77 7.48
N LEU A 67 1.25 14.40 7.91
CA LEU A 67 -0.09 13.83 7.79
C LEU A 67 -0.86 14.40 6.56
N PRO A 68 -1.98 13.75 6.13
CA PRO A 68 -2.71 13.96 4.87
C PRO A 68 -3.06 15.40 4.50
N GLY A 69 -3.00 16.36 5.43
CA GLY A 69 -3.21 17.78 5.18
C GLY A 69 -2.25 18.37 4.14
N ARG A 70 -0.98 17.93 4.08
CA ARG A 70 -0.02 18.43 3.07
C ARG A 70 -0.40 18.05 1.64
N TRP A 71 -1.10 16.92 1.44
CA TRP A 71 -1.64 16.53 0.14
C TRP A 71 -2.76 17.45 -0.35
N LEU A 72 -3.33 18.29 0.52
CA LEU A 72 -4.35 19.30 0.20
C LEU A 72 -3.75 20.66 -0.18
N VAL A 73 -2.44 20.85 0.00
CA VAL A 73 -1.76 22.13 -0.25
C VAL A 73 -1.30 22.19 -1.71
N GLN A 74 -1.79 23.17 -2.46
CA GLN A 74 -1.44 23.36 -3.88
C GLN A 74 0.07 23.50 -4.13
N LEU A 75 0.80 24.18 -3.23
CA LEU A 75 2.26 24.35 -3.35
C LEU A 75 3.02 23.02 -3.25
N VAL A 76 2.44 22.03 -2.57
CA VAL A 76 3.07 20.74 -2.28
C VAL A 76 2.57 19.66 -3.25
N ASN A 77 1.28 19.72 -3.62
CA ASN A 77 0.63 18.79 -4.53
C ASN A 77 -0.15 19.57 -5.62
N PRO A 78 0.53 20.29 -6.52
CA PRO A 78 -0.14 21.13 -7.52
C PRO A 78 -0.99 20.30 -8.49
N ASP A 79 -0.64 19.03 -8.66
CA ASP A 79 -1.32 18.12 -9.58
C ASP A 79 -2.69 17.68 -9.07
N PHE A 80 -2.85 17.43 -7.76
CA PHE A 80 -4.06 16.80 -7.21
C PHE A 80 -4.66 17.53 -5.99
N TYR A 81 -4.19 18.72 -5.63
CA TYR A 81 -4.68 19.44 -4.44
C TYR A 81 -6.21 19.60 -4.42
N ASN A 82 -6.83 19.83 -5.57
CA ASN A 82 -8.27 20.06 -5.73
C ASN A 82 -9.11 18.79 -5.94
N TRP A 83 -8.51 17.60 -5.95
CA TRP A 83 -9.24 16.33 -6.03
C TRP A 83 -9.96 16.06 -4.72
N ASN A 84 -11.09 15.33 -4.80
CA ASN A 84 -11.72 14.74 -3.62
C ASN A 84 -10.77 13.67 -3.07
N LYS A 85 -10.55 13.67 -1.77
CA LYS A 85 -9.66 12.70 -1.14
C LYS A 85 -10.38 11.98 -0.02
N VAL A 86 -10.15 10.67 0.03
CA VAL A 86 -10.72 9.79 1.03
C VAL A 86 -9.60 8.98 1.66
N PHE A 87 -9.58 8.96 2.99
CA PHE A 87 -8.71 8.10 3.77
C PHE A 87 -9.55 7.00 4.41
N ALA A 88 -9.33 5.75 4.04
CA ALA A 88 -10.04 4.62 4.66
C ALA A 88 -9.20 4.03 5.79
N VAL A 89 -9.78 4.00 7.00
CA VAL A 89 -9.08 3.52 8.20
C VAL A 89 -8.90 2.00 8.10
N TYR A 90 -7.66 1.53 8.17
CA TYR A 90 -7.33 0.12 8.19
C TYR A 90 -7.56 -0.46 9.59
N CYS A 91 -8.49 -1.41 9.74
CA CYS A 91 -8.85 -1.99 11.03
C CYS A 91 -9.25 -3.47 10.98
N ASP A 92 -9.00 -4.17 9.88
CA ASP A 92 -9.39 -5.57 9.67
C ASP A 92 -8.22 -6.57 9.77
N GLY A 93 -6.96 -6.10 9.69
CA GLY A 93 -5.77 -6.96 9.77
C GLY A 93 -5.53 -7.89 8.58
N GLY A 94 -6.41 -7.89 7.57
CA GLY A 94 -6.44 -8.89 6.50
C GLY A 94 -6.41 -8.29 5.10
N SER A 95 -5.78 -7.13 4.94
CA SER A 95 -5.74 -6.33 3.71
C SER A 95 -7.10 -6.23 3.00
N ARG A 96 -8.18 -6.03 3.77
CA ARG A 96 -9.56 -5.94 3.27
C ARG A 96 -10.12 -7.20 2.62
N ASN A 97 -9.49 -8.35 2.84
CA ASN A 97 -9.86 -9.60 2.21
C ASN A 97 -10.62 -10.54 3.15
N SER A 98 -10.49 -10.38 4.47
CA SER A 98 -11.06 -11.34 5.43
C SER A 98 -12.59 -11.45 5.34
N ASN A 99 -13.10 -12.68 5.44
CA ASN A 99 -14.53 -12.95 5.27
C ASN A 99 -15.01 -14.13 6.13
N VAL A 100 -15.02 -13.93 7.44
CA VAL A 100 -15.61 -14.87 8.41
C VAL A 100 -17.00 -14.38 8.81
N GLU A 101 -18.01 -15.26 8.76
CA GLU A 101 -19.42 -14.92 9.00
C GLU A 101 -19.70 -14.36 10.40
N GLY A 102 -19.03 -14.89 11.43
CA GLY A 102 -19.21 -14.50 12.82
C GLY A 102 -17.89 -14.18 13.53
N PRO A 103 -17.96 -13.72 14.80
CA PRO A 103 -16.77 -13.49 15.60
C PRO A 103 -16.04 -14.79 15.92
N VAL A 104 -14.72 -14.72 15.98
CA VAL A 104 -13.83 -15.78 16.46
C VAL A 104 -13.45 -15.48 17.91
N ALA A 105 -13.61 -16.47 18.80
CA ALA A 105 -13.20 -16.34 20.19
C ALA A 105 -11.67 -16.42 20.31
N VAL A 106 -11.06 -15.39 20.87
CA VAL A 106 -9.61 -15.33 21.18
C VAL A 106 -9.46 -14.99 22.65
N GLY A 107 -9.27 -16.02 23.47
CA GLY A 107 -9.31 -15.88 24.93
C GLY A 107 -10.68 -15.41 25.41
N ASN A 108 -10.72 -14.26 26.09
CA ASN A 108 -11.96 -13.63 26.57
C ASN A 108 -12.51 -12.55 25.61
N ARG A 109 -11.99 -12.46 24.39
CA ARG A 109 -12.39 -11.45 23.40
C ARG A 109 -13.02 -12.10 22.18
N SER A 110 -13.93 -11.38 21.56
CA SER A 110 -14.45 -11.67 20.23
C SER A 110 -13.68 -10.86 19.19
N VAL A 111 -13.17 -11.53 18.17
CA VAL A 111 -12.43 -10.90 17.06
C VAL A 111 -13.21 -11.08 15.76
N TYR A 112 -13.38 -9.98 15.00
CA TYR A 112 -14.19 -9.97 13.77
C TYR A 112 -13.31 -9.84 12.52
N PHE A 113 -13.27 -10.89 11.70
CA PHE A 113 -12.52 -10.92 10.45
C PHE A 113 -13.43 -10.58 9.27
N ARG A 114 -13.69 -9.27 9.09
CA ARG A 114 -14.74 -8.73 8.19
C ARG A 114 -14.23 -7.81 7.08
N GLY A 115 -12.95 -7.90 6.74
CA GLY A 115 -12.27 -7.00 5.80
C GLY A 115 -13.01 -6.78 4.48
N HIS A 116 -13.56 -7.84 3.89
CA HIS A 116 -14.35 -7.75 2.65
C HIS A 116 -15.62 -6.90 2.84
N HIS A 117 -16.37 -7.14 3.91
CA HIS A 117 -17.57 -6.36 4.23
C HIS A 117 -17.24 -4.89 4.46
N ILE A 118 -16.11 -4.60 5.12
CA ILE A 118 -15.67 -3.21 5.30
C ILE A 118 -15.33 -2.58 3.94
N LEU A 119 -14.62 -3.28 3.06
CA LEU A 119 -14.31 -2.78 1.71
C LEU A 119 -15.59 -2.46 0.93
N LEU A 120 -16.51 -3.42 0.86
CA LEU A 120 -17.76 -3.26 0.11
C LEU A 120 -18.57 -2.07 0.62
N ALA A 121 -18.82 -2.00 1.93
CA ALA A 121 -19.55 -0.90 2.54
C ALA A 121 -18.87 0.47 2.32
N THR A 122 -17.53 0.49 2.32
CA THR A 122 -16.77 1.70 2.01
C THR A 122 -17.00 2.12 0.56
N LEU A 123 -16.90 1.19 -0.39
CA LEU A 123 -17.08 1.47 -1.82
C LEU A 123 -18.51 1.92 -2.14
N GLU A 124 -19.53 1.26 -1.59
CA GLU A 124 -20.93 1.64 -1.76
C GLU A 124 -21.20 3.07 -1.27
N SER A 125 -20.67 3.41 -0.09
CA SER A 125 -20.76 4.76 0.47
C SER A 125 -20.11 5.80 -0.45
N LEU A 126 -18.95 5.48 -1.03
CA LEU A 126 -18.23 6.39 -1.94
C LEU A 126 -18.91 6.53 -3.31
N LEU A 127 -19.47 5.45 -3.85
CA LEU A 127 -20.28 5.46 -5.07
C LEU A 127 -21.47 6.40 -4.92
N ALA A 128 -22.19 6.32 -3.79
CA ALA A 128 -23.29 7.21 -3.46
C ALA A 128 -22.83 8.67 -3.23
N LYS A 129 -21.60 8.87 -2.76
CA LYS A 129 -21.03 10.21 -2.46
C LYS A 129 -20.30 10.86 -3.64
N GLY A 130 -20.36 10.26 -4.83
CA GLY A 130 -19.97 10.94 -6.07
C GLY A 130 -18.91 10.22 -6.90
N VAL A 131 -18.39 9.05 -6.49
CA VAL A 131 -17.52 8.23 -7.36
C VAL A 131 -18.27 7.83 -8.64
N SER A 132 -19.57 7.56 -8.56
CA SER A 132 -20.42 7.24 -9.71
C SER A 132 -20.47 8.34 -10.79
N GLN A 133 -20.16 9.58 -10.42
CA GLN A 133 -20.16 10.75 -11.31
C GLN A 133 -18.74 11.31 -11.56
N ALA A 134 -17.72 10.59 -11.09
CA ALA A 134 -16.33 11.01 -11.25
C ALA A 134 -15.84 10.73 -12.68
N LYS A 135 -14.86 11.51 -13.14
CA LYS A 135 -14.11 11.17 -14.36
C LYS A 135 -13.14 10.02 -14.08
N ARG A 136 -12.57 10.02 -12.88
CA ARG A 136 -11.52 9.10 -12.47
C ARG A 136 -11.62 8.77 -10.98
N PHE A 137 -11.35 7.52 -10.67
CA PHE A 137 -11.23 6.99 -9.32
C PHE A 137 -9.88 6.31 -9.15
N VAL A 138 -8.98 6.95 -8.42
CA VAL A 138 -7.64 6.40 -8.15
C VAL A 138 -7.66 5.70 -6.80
N VAL A 139 -7.31 4.41 -6.78
CA VAL A 139 -7.22 3.57 -5.58
C VAL A 139 -5.75 3.39 -5.24
N GLY A 140 -5.29 4.07 -4.21
CA GLY A 140 -3.94 3.98 -3.71
C GLY A 140 -3.90 3.38 -2.31
N GLY A 141 -2.71 2.92 -1.92
CA GLY A 141 -2.49 2.46 -0.56
C GLY A 141 -1.05 2.04 -0.34
N CYS A 142 -0.66 1.98 0.92
CA CYS A 142 0.69 1.62 1.33
C CYS A 142 0.72 0.40 2.25
N SER A 143 1.76 -0.42 2.14
CA SER A 143 1.96 -1.62 2.96
C SER A 143 0.79 -2.59 2.78
N ALA A 144 0.13 -3.01 3.86
CA ALA A 144 -1.12 -3.78 3.80
C ALA A 144 -2.20 -3.09 2.93
N GLY A 145 -2.25 -1.76 2.91
CA GLY A 145 -3.13 -1.01 2.01
C GLY A 145 -2.68 -1.03 0.54
N GLY A 146 -1.37 -1.16 0.27
CA GLY A 146 -0.86 -1.40 -1.07
C GLY A 146 -1.18 -2.82 -1.55
N LEU A 147 -1.11 -3.80 -0.65
CA LEU A 147 -1.59 -5.16 -0.91
C LEU A 147 -3.10 -5.18 -1.15
N THR A 148 -3.89 -4.38 -0.42
CA THR A 148 -5.32 -4.17 -0.73
C THR A 148 -5.53 -3.71 -2.17
N VAL A 149 -4.73 -2.76 -2.67
CA VAL A 149 -4.84 -2.35 -4.08
C VAL A 149 -4.57 -3.53 -5.00
N TRP A 150 -3.49 -4.29 -4.80
CA TRP A 150 -3.19 -5.47 -5.63
C TRP A 150 -4.34 -6.47 -5.70
N LEU A 151 -4.89 -6.82 -4.54
CA LEU A 151 -5.90 -7.88 -4.43
C LEU A 151 -7.28 -7.46 -4.94
N HIS A 152 -7.63 -6.17 -4.82
CA HIS A 152 -9.01 -5.72 -4.97
C HIS A 152 -9.24 -4.76 -6.15
N LEU A 153 -8.21 -4.36 -6.90
CA LEU A 153 -8.36 -3.32 -7.92
C LEU A 153 -9.38 -3.69 -9.00
N ASP A 154 -9.37 -4.93 -9.50
CA ASP A 154 -10.34 -5.39 -10.51
C ASP A 154 -11.74 -5.59 -9.94
N PHE A 155 -11.84 -6.03 -8.68
CA PHE A 155 -13.12 -6.06 -7.98
C PHE A 155 -13.71 -4.65 -7.81
N ILE A 156 -12.89 -3.66 -7.45
CA ILE A 156 -13.33 -2.27 -7.39
C ILE A 156 -13.77 -1.78 -8.77
N ARG A 157 -13.01 -2.10 -9.82
CA ARG A 157 -13.36 -1.74 -11.20
C ARG A 157 -14.71 -2.33 -11.61
N SER A 158 -15.06 -3.54 -11.19
CA SER A 158 -16.33 -4.18 -11.54
C SER A 158 -17.55 -3.52 -10.88
N LEU A 159 -17.38 -2.90 -9.71
CA LEU A 159 -18.44 -2.17 -9.00
C LEU A 159 -18.63 -0.72 -9.49
N VAL A 160 -17.61 -0.15 -10.13
CA VAL A 160 -17.61 1.25 -10.55
C VAL A 160 -18.15 1.39 -11.99
N PRO A 161 -19.00 2.39 -12.28
CA PRO A 161 -19.55 2.58 -13.62
C PRO A 161 -18.48 2.68 -14.71
N SER A 162 -18.79 2.14 -15.90
CA SER A 162 -17.81 1.96 -16.98
C SER A 162 -17.21 3.25 -17.54
N TRP A 163 -17.89 4.39 -17.38
CA TRP A 163 -17.39 5.71 -17.79
C TRP A 163 -16.39 6.33 -16.81
N VAL A 164 -16.29 5.80 -15.59
CA VAL A 164 -15.31 6.26 -14.59
C VAL A 164 -14.02 5.49 -14.80
N GLN A 165 -12.91 6.20 -15.04
CA GLN A 165 -11.60 5.58 -15.16
C GLN A 165 -11.09 5.14 -13.78
N VAL A 166 -11.02 3.84 -13.51
CA VAL A 166 -10.42 3.30 -12.29
C VAL A 166 -8.93 3.03 -12.51
N LEU A 167 -8.09 3.47 -11.58
CA LEU A 167 -6.63 3.34 -11.64
C LEU A 167 -6.05 2.92 -10.28
N GLY A 168 -5.06 2.04 -10.27
CA GLY A 168 -4.39 1.58 -9.05
C GLY A 168 -3.05 2.27 -8.79
N VAL A 169 -2.75 2.57 -7.54
CA VAL A 169 -1.41 3.00 -7.09
C VAL A 169 -0.99 2.17 -5.87
N PRO A 170 -0.67 0.88 -6.04
CA PRO A 170 -0.18 0.04 -4.95
C PRO A 170 1.23 0.47 -4.54
N GLN A 171 1.44 0.71 -3.25
CA GLN A 171 2.74 1.15 -2.74
C GLN A 171 3.26 0.22 -1.66
N CYS A 172 4.51 -0.21 -1.77
CA CYS A 172 5.19 -1.04 -0.76
C CYS A 172 4.35 -2.26 -0.32
N GLY A 173 3.43 -2.72 -1.17
CA GLY A 173 2.48 -3.80 -0.89
C GLY A 173 2.75 -5.06 -1.71
N PHE A 174 3.90 -5.08 -2.38
CA PHE A 174 4.40 -6.23 -3.14
C PHE A 174 5.35 -7.02 -2.25
N PHE A 175 4.77 -7.79 -1.33
CA PHE A 175 5.50 -8.63 -0.39
C PHE A 175 5.97 -9.92 -1.08
N MET A 176 7.19 -10.36 -0.75
CA MET A 176 7.85 -11.48 -1.39
C MET A 176 7.68 -12.77 -0.60
N ASP A 177 7.27 -13.84 -1.28
CA ASP A 177 7.32 -15.20 -0.75
C ASP A 177 8.70 -15.80 -1.03
N GLN A 178 9.56 -15.78 -0.01
CA GLN A 178 10.93 -16.29 -0.14
C GLN A 178 11.57 -16.56 1.23
N PRO A 179 12.61 -17.42 1.28
CA PRO A 179 13.33 -17.68 2.52
C PRO A 179 14.11 -16.47 3.02
N ASN A 180 14.32 -16.45 4.33
CA ASN A 180 15.10 -15.43 5.03
C ASN A 180 16.62 -15.49 4.67
N TYR A 181 17.45 -14.64 5.29
CA TYR A 181 18.89 -14.64 4.96
C TYR A 181 19.62 -15.95 5.31
N LYS A 182 19.06 -16.78 6.20
CA LYS A 182 19.57 -18.10 6.59
C LYS A 182 19.00 -19.26 5.76
N GLY A 183 18.11 -18.97 4.79
CA GLY A 183 17.46 -20.00 3.97
C GLY A 183 16.23 -20.65 4.61
N GLN A 184 15.64 -20.03 5.64
CA GLN A 184 14.46 -20.56 6.33
C GLN A 184 13.18 -19.87 5.85
N GLU A 185 12.13 -20.66 5.59
CA GLU A 185 10.80 -20.18 5.24
C GLU A 185 10.03 -19.68 6.47
N PHE A 186 10.42 -18.51 6.99
CA PHE A 186 9.80 -17.94 8.20
C PHE A 186 8.44 -17.29 7.93
N TYR A 187 8.31 -16.64 6.78
CA TYR A 187 7.18 -15.77 6.47
C TYR A 187 6.03 -16.49 5.76
N THR A 188 6.34 -17.46 4.90
CA THR A 188 5.35 -18.27 4.18
C THR A 188 4.35 -18.96 5.12
N PRO A 189 4.77 -19.61 6.23
CA PRO A 189 3.83 -20.20 7.18
C PRO A 189 2.90 -19.18 7.84
N LEU A 190 3.38 -17.96 8.10
CA LEU A 190 2.57 -16.88 8.65
C LEU A 190 1.46 -16.47 7.67
N TYR A 191 1.77 -16.31 6.38
CA TYR A 191 0.77 -15.95 5.36
C TYR A 191 -0.26 -17.04 5.13
N LYS A 192 0.16 -18.31 5.13
CA LYS A 192 -0.76 -19.46 5.12
C LYS A 192 -1.72 -19.41 6.30
N TRP A 193 -1.19 -19.22 7.51
CA TRP A 193 -1.99 -19.14 8.72
C TRP A 193 -2.97 -17.96 8.70
N VAL A 194 -2.54 -16.78 8.26
CA VAL A 194 -3.41 -15.59 8.11
C VAL A 194 -4.51 -15.87 7.09
N PHE A 195 -4.17 -16.44 5.93
CA PHE A 195 -5.12 -16.75 4.87
C PHE A 195 -6.24 -17.68 5.34
N GLU A 196 -5.86 -18.75 6.05
CA GLU A 196 -6.78 -19.76 6.58
C GLU A 196 -7.61 -19.19 7.73
N THR A 197 -6.97 -18.63 8.75
CA THR A 197 -7.62 -18.16 9.98
C THR A 197 -8.64 -17.05 9.72
N MET A 198 -8.34 -16.17 8.77
CA MET A 198 -9.19 -15.02 8.46
C MET A 198 -10.21 -15.31 7.35
N GLY A 199 -10.34 -16.57 6.91
CA GLY A 199 -11.34 -16.98 5.92
C GLY A 199 -11.19 -16.29 4.57
N MET A 200 -9.96 -15.93 4.16
CA MET A 200 -9.71 -15.16 2.94
C MET A 200 -10.24 -15.87 1.68
N ILE A 201 -10.20 -17.21 1.65
CA ILE A 201 -10.74 -18.01 0.54
C ILE A 201 -12.23 -17.76 0.28
N LYS A 202 -12.98 -17.30 1.28
CA LYS A 202 -14.41 -16.99 1.16
C LYS A 202 -14.65 -15.58 0.59
N SER A 203 -13.60 -14.80 0.36
CA SER A 203 -13.70 -13.42 -0.08
C SER A 203 -14.08 -13.34 -1.57
N PRO A 204 -15.21 -12.71 -1.92
CA PRO A 204 -15.63 -12.53 -3.32
C PRO A 204 -14.65 -11.70 -4.16
N SER A 205 -13.75 -10.97 -3.52
CA SER A 205 -12.81 -10.08 -4.20
C SER A 205 -11.53 -10.75 -4.70
N LEU A 206 -11.23 -11.98 -4.27
CA LEU A 206 -10.12 -12.74 -4.86
C LEU A 206 -10.48 -13.18 -6.28
N HIS A 207 -9.55 -12.98 -7.21
CA HIS A 207 -9.77 -13.33 -8.61
C HIS A 207 -9.92 -14.85 -8.79
N GLU A 208 -11.04 -15.30 -9.34
CA GLU A 208 -11.37 -16.72 -9.53
C GLU A 208 -10.26 -17.46 -10.29
N ALA A 209 -9.79 -16.91 -11.42
CA ALA A 209 -8.67 -17.49 -12.18
C ALA A 209 -7.38 -17.68 -11.37
N CYS A 210 -7.13 -16.83 -10.35
CA CYS A 210 -6.02 -17.05 -9.43
C CYS A 210 -6.26 -18.30 -8.58
N LEU A 211 -7.43 -18.40 -7.97
CA LEU A 211 -7.82 -19.54 -7.13
C LEU A 211 -7.81 -20.85 -7.93
N THR A 212 -8.23 -20.81 -9.20
CA THR A 212 -8.14 -21.96 -10.11
C THR A 212 -6.69 -22.34 -10.41
N LYS A 213 -5.82 -21.36 -10.70
CA LYS A 213 -4.40 -21.63 -11.00
C LYS A 213 -3.67 -22.21 -9.80
N TYR A 214 -3.99 -21.76 -8.59
CA TYR A 214 -3.35 -22.17 -7.35
C TYR A 214 -4.30 -23.00 -6.47
N ALA A 215 -5.08 -23.91 -7.06
CA ALA A 215 -6.09 -24.68 -6.33
C ALA A 215 -5.51 -25.49 -5.16
N GLU A 216 -4.28 -25.98 -5.28
CA GLU A 216 -3.56 -26.71 -4.21
C GLU A 216 -2.97 -25.78 -3.13
N ASP A 217 -2.76 -24.50 -3.46
CA ASP A 217 -2.12 -23.49 -2.61
C ASP A 217 -2.88 -22.14 -2.69
N PRO A 218 -4.17 -22.08 -2.31
CA PRO A 218 -5.00 -20.90 -2.56
C PRO A 218 -4.51 -19.64 -1.83
N TRP A 219 -3.73 -19.81 -0.75
CA TRP A 219 -3.07 -18.72 -0.02
C TRP A 219 -2.15 -17.88 -0.91
N LYS A 220 -1.63 -18.43 -2.01
CA LYS A 220 -0.83 -17.68 -2.99
C LYS A 220 -1.61 -16.48 -3.55
N CYS A 221 -2.93 -16.60 -3.70
CA CYS A 221 -3.78 -15.52 -4.17
C CYS A 221 -3.96 -14.36 -3.19
N PHE A 222 -3.42 -14.47 -1.96
CA PHE A 222 -3.32 -13.36 -1.01
C PHE A 222 -1.97 -12.63 -1.07
N MET A 223 -1.08 -13.01 -2.00
CA MET A 223 0.20 -12.34 -2.21
C MET A 223 0.29 -11.72 -3.60
N ALA A 224 0.71 -10.46 -3.67
CA ALA A 224 0.85 -9.72 -4.92
C ALA A 224 1.77 -10.43 -5.93
N GLN A 225 2.82 -11.12 -5.46
CA GLN A 225 3.73 -11.90 -6.30
C GLN A 225 3.01 -12.89 -7.22
N TYR A 226 2.02 -13.61 -6.69
CA TYR A 226 1.26 -14.61 -7.44
C TYR A 226 0.00 -14.03 -8.08
N PHE A 227 -0.54 -12.96 -7.50
CA PHE A 227 -1.76 -12.31 -7.95
C PHE A 227 -1.55 -11.39 -9.18
N LEU A 228 -0.35 -10.83 -9.34
CA LEU A 228 0.00 -9.86 -10.39
C LEU A 228 -0.50 -10.23 -11.81
N PRO A 229 -0.37 -11.47 -12.30
CA PRO A 229 -0.82 -11.83 -13.66
C PRO A 229 -2.33 -11.69 -13.89
N PHE A 230 -3.12 -11.61 -12.82
CA PHE A 230 -4.58 -11.50 -12.87
C PHE A 230 -5.07 -10.06 -12.80
N VAL A 231 -4.16 -9.10 -12.58
CA VAL A 231 -4.51 -7.69 -12.45
C VAL A 231 -4.66 -7.06 -13.84
N GLN A 232 -5.89 -6.70 -14.20
CA GLN A 232 -6.21 -6.16 -15.52
C GLN A 232 -6.31 -4.62 -15.51
N THR A 233 -6.87 -4.08 -14.44
CA THR A 233 -7.07 -2.64 -14.28
C THR A 233 -5.72 -1.92 -14.25
N PRO A 234 -5.55 -0.78 -14.96
CA PRO A 234 -4.26 -0.11 -15.04
C PRO A 234 -3.73 0.33 -13.67
N PHE A 235 -2.44 0.11 -13.43
CA PHE A 235 -1.78 0.50 -12.19
C PHE A 235 -0.42 1.18 -12.40
N PHE A 236 -0.02 1.92 -11.37
CA PHE A 236 1.31 2.49 -11.19
C PHE A 236 1.87 2.00 -9.84
N ALA A 237 2.68 0.93 -9.87
CA ALA A 237 3.24 0.35 -8.66
C ALA A 237 4.44 1.16 -8.15
N VAL A 238 4.55 1.34 -6.83
CA VAL A 238 5.66 2.08 -6.21
C VAL A 238 6.28 1.21 -5.12
N ASN A 239 7.49 0.72 -5.33
CA ASN A 239 8.12 -0.19 -4.39
C ASN A 239 9.63 0.08 -4.27
N SER A 240 10.13 0.06 -3.04
CA SER A 240 11.55 -0.06 -2.80
C SER A 240 12.01 -1.51 -3.05
N PHE A 241 13.19 -1.68 -3.64
CA PHE A 241 13.92 -2.95 -3.65
C PHE A 241 14.29 -3.43 -2.26
N TYR A 242 14.55 -2.48 -1.37
CA TYR A 242 15.06 -2.68 -0.02
C TYR A 242 14.02 -2.18 0.98
N ASP A 243 12.77 -2.62 0.78
CA ASP A 243 11.66 -2.25 1.67
C ASP A 243 11.99 -2.63 3.12
N SER A 244 12.10 -1.64 4.00
CA SER A 244 12.64 -1.86 5.35
C SER A 244 11.80 -2.84 6.17
N TRP A 245 10.49 -2.90 5.90
CA TRP A 245 9.61 -3.87 6.54
C TRP A 245 9.91 -5.29 6.05
N GLN A 246 10.10 -5.49 4.74
CA GLN A 246 10.46 -6.81 4.21
C GLN A 246 11.87 -7.27 4.65
N LEU A 247 12.82 -6.35 4.76
CA LEU A 247 14.15 -6.66 5.27
C LEU A 247 14.10 -7.18 6.72
N GLN A 248 13.26 -6.55 7.55
CA GLN A 248 13.07 -6.95 8.93
C GLN A 248 12.23 -8.23 9.05
N GLU A 249 11.04 -8.25 8.48
CA GLU A 249 10.04 -9.28 8.77
C GLU A 249 10.19 -10.54 7.91
N ILE A 250 10.60 -10.39 6.65
CA ILE A 250 10.76 -11.53 5.72
C ILE A 250 12.19 -12.03 5.76
N LEU A 251 13.16 -11.12 5.55
CA LEU A 251 14.56 -11.52 5.55
C LEU A 251 15.12 -11.76 6.95
N GLN A 252 14.46 -11.30 8.01
CA GLN A 252 14.92 -11.44 9.40
C GLN A 252 16.31 -10.81 9.62
N LEU A 253 16.62 -9.72 8.90
CA LEU A 253 17.93 -9.07 8.99
C LEU A 253 18.06 -8.29 10.31
N PRO A 254 19.25 -8.31 10.94
CA PRO A 254 19.56 -7.38 12.02
C PRO A 254 19.44 -5.93 11.54
N GLU A 255 19.02 -5.05 12.44
CA GLU A 255 18.83 -3.63 12.14
C GLU A 255 20.13 -2.94 11.67
N ASP A 256 21.28 -3.34 12.23
CA ASP A 256 22.58 -2.79 11.87
C ASP A 256 22.94 -3.02 10.38
N CYS A 257 22.47 -4.11 9.80
CA CYS A 257 22.72 -4.46 8.42
C CYS A 257 22.02 -3.48 7.47
N TYR A 258 20.73 -3.19 7.64
CA TYR A 258 20.02 -2.33 6.69
C TYR A 258 20.03 -0.84 7.03
N ILE A 259 20.29 -0.46 8.29
CA ILE A 259 20.48 0.95 8.68
C ILE A 259 21.93 1.40 8.44
N SER A 260 22.89 0.68 9.03
CA SER A 260 24.31 1.06 9.03
C SER A 260 25.11 0.39 7.91
N GLN A 261 24.47 -0.45 7.08
CA GLN A 261 25.11 -1.21 5.99
C GLN A 261 26.17 -2.21 6.46
N ASN A 262 26.14 -2.55 7.76
CA ASN A 262 27.03 -3.52 8.36
C ASN A 262 26.48 -4.94 8.18
N CYS A 263 26.50 -5.41 6.94
CA CYS A 263 25.99 -6.73 6.61
C CYS A 263 27.11 -7.76 6.41
N THR A 264 26.82 -9.04 6.67
CA THR A 264 27.60 -10.15 6.14
C THR A 264 27.36 -10.31 4.63
N GLN A 265 28.22 -11.07 3.95
CA GLN A 265 28.00 -11.40 2.54
C GLN A 265 26.69 -12.15 2.31
N GLN A 266 26.32 -13.06 3.23
CA GLN A 266 25.07 -13.81 3.16
C GLN A 266 23.84 -12.90 3.29
N GLN A 267 23.88 -11.92 4.19
CA GLN A 267 22.82 -10.94 4.38
C GLN A 267 22.67 -10.05 3.13
N ARG A 268 23.77 -9.51 2.59
CA ARG A 268 23.74 -8.73 1.33
C ARG A 268 23.17 -9.55 0.17
N ALA A 269 23.62 -10.79 0.02
CA ALA A 269 23.11 -11.68 -1.02
C ALA A 269 21.59 -11.89 -0.89
N ALA A 270 21.06 -12.00 0.34
CA ALA A 270 19.62 -12.11 0.56
C ALA A 270 18.84 -10.85 0.15
N MET A 271 19.39 -9.66 0.44
CA MET A 271 18.81 -8.39 -0.01
C MET A 271 18.81 -8.28 -1.53
N HIS A 272 19.91 -8.66 -2.19
CA HIS A 272 20.01 -8.66 -3.65
C HIS A 272 19.05 -9.65 -4.30
N ARG A 273 18.88 -10.85 -3.73
CA ARG A 273 17.85 -11.79 -4.19
C ARG A 273 16.44 -11.21 -4.10
N MET A 274 16.10 -10.54 -2.98
CA MET A 274 14.79 -9.90 -2.81
C MET A 274 14.53 -8.85 -3.90
N ARG A 275 15.52 -7.98 -4.16
CA ARG A 275 15.48 -7.01 -5.26
C ARG A 275 15.25 -7.70 -6.60
N ASP A 276 16.06 -8.70 -6.93
CA ASP A 276 16.02 -9.36 -8.24
C ASP A 276 14.67 -10.06 -8.46
N ASN A 277 14.13 -10.68 -7.42
CA ASN A 277 12.80 -11.27 -7.45
C ASN A 277 11.71 -10.20 -7.64
N LEU A 278 11.77 -9.07 -6.93
CA LEU A 278 10.77 -7.99 -7.08
C LEU A 278 10.77 -7.44 -8.51
N VAL A 279 11.95 -7.11 -9.04
CA VAL A 279 12.07 -6.59 -10.41
C VAL A 279 11.66 -7.66 -11.41
N GLY A 280 12.08 -8.90 -11.22
CA GLY A 280 11.70 -10.03 -12.06
C GLY A 280 10.19 -10.17 -12.16
N ASN A 281 9.49 -10.19 -11.04
CA ASN A 281 8.03 -10.29 -11.00
C ASN A 281 7.34 -9.11 -11.69
N LEU A 282 7.64 -7.86 -11.32
CA LEU A 282 7.00 -6.69 -11.93
C LEU A 282 7.33 -6.53 -13.42
N SER A 283 8.49 -7.03 -13.87
CA SER A 283 8.84 -7.03 -15.30
C SER A 283 7.94 -7.94 -16.12
N THR A 284 7.29 -8.95 -15.51
CA THR A 284 6.30 -9.81 -16.20
C THR A 284 4.96 -9.13 -16.45
N ALA A 285 4.69 -8.01 -15.76
CA ALA A 285 3.46 -7.26 -15.97
C ALA A 285 3.41 -6.70 -17.41
N PRO A 286 2.21 -6.66 -18.04
CA PRO A 286 2.04 -6.12 -19.38
C PRO A 286 2.72 -4.76 -19.55
N VAL A 287 3.25 -4.47 -20.75
CA VAL A 287 3.96 -3.22 -21.05
C VAL A 287 3.09 -1.97 -20.85
N THR A 288 1.77 -2.13 -20.83
CA THR A 288 0.77 -1.10 -20.53
C THR A 288 0.75 -0.70 -19.05
N GLN A 289 1.34 -1.50 -18.17
CA GLN A 289 1.41 -1.24 -16.73
C GLN A 289 2.65 -0.45 -16.35
N SER A 290 2.52 0.39 -15.32
CA SER A 290 3.58 1.28 -14.85
C SER A 290 4.13 0.85 -13.49
N PHE A 291 5.41 1.09 -13.27
CA PHE A 291 6.07 0.95 -11.98
C PHE A 291 7.21 1.94 -11.80
N PHE A 292 7.45 2.30 -10.55
CA PHE A 292 8.53 3.16 -10.07
C PHE A 292 9.27 2.41 -8.96
N LEU A 293 10.43 1.87 -9.30
CA LEU A 293 11.24 1.04 -8.41
C LEU A 293 12.58 1.69 -8.11
N TYR A 294 12.93 1.73 -6.82
CA TYR A 294 14.06 2.49 -6.29
C TYR A 294 14.78 1.73 -5.17
N SER A 295 16.01 2.13 -4.86
CA SER A 295 16.93 1.41 -3.95
C SER A 295 17.03 1.99 -2.53
N CYS A 296 16.04 2.73 -2.05
CA CYS A 296 16.08 3.31 -0.69
C CYS A 296 15.57 2.34 0.38
N VAL A 297 16.32 2.16 1.46
CA VAL A 297 15.84 1.46 2.65
C VAL A 297 14.74 2.26 3.32
N SER A 298 13.50 1.91 3.02
CA SER A 298 12.34 2.69 3.42
C SER A 298 11.05 1.87 3.30
N HIS A 299 10.00 2.31 3.98
CA HIS A 299 8.68 1.74 3.87
C HIS A 299 7.66 2.87 3.91
N CYS A 300 6.73 2.91 2.95
CA CYS A 300 5.74 3.99 2.82
C CYS A 300 6.29 5.42 2.71
N GLN A 301 7.53 5.58 2.23
CA GLN A 301 8.18 6.88 2.11
C GLN A 301 7.40 7.87 1.23
N PHE A 302 6.59 7.39 0.27
CA PHE A 302 5.69 8.21 -0.53
C PHE A 302 4.75 9.09 0.30
N LEU A 303 4.33 8.63 1.49
CA LEU A 303 3.45 9.40 2.38
C LEU A 303 4.13 10.65 2.92
N ASN A 304 5.47 10.62 3.02
CA ASN A 304 6.25 11.80 3.27
C ASN A 304 6.32 12.64 2.00
N VAL A 305 5.54 13.72 1.97
CA VAL A 305 5.32 14.49 0.75
C VAL A 305 6.59 15.18 0.25
N ASP A 306 7.41 15.69 1.17
CA ASP A 306 8.64 16.40 0.81
C ASP A 306 9.73 15.43 0.39
N GLN A 307 9.96 14.35 1.14
CA GLN A 307 11.10 13.46 0.89
C GLN A 307 10.77 12.37 -0.15
N GLY A 308 9.58 11.79 -0.06
CA GLY A 308 9.15 10.74 -0.97
C GLY A 308 8.48 11.33 -2.21
N PHE A 309 7.26 11.82 -2.06
CA PHE A 309 6.43 12.14 -3.23
C PHE A 309 7.08 13.15 -4.18
N THR A 310 7.66 14.23 -3.66
CA THR A 310 8.21 15.31 -4.49
C THR A 310 9.67 15.14 -4.88
N ASN A 311 10.51 14.56 -4.01
CA ASN A 311 11.97 14.52 -4.20
C ASN A 311 12.53 13.16 -4.65
N LEU A 312 11.90 12.03 -4.30
CA LEU A 312 12.39 10.72 -4.71
C LEU A 312 12.35 10.61 -6.24
N SER A 313 13.49 10.28 -6.85
CA SER A 313 13.62 10.19 -8.31
C SER A 313 14.18 8.86 -8.78
N VAL A 314 13.70 8.41 -9.94
CA VAL A 314 14.29 7.32 -10.72
C VAL A 314 14.57 7.87 -12.11
N GLY A 315 15.84 7.87 -12.50
CA GLY A 315 16.30 8.61 -13.67
C GLY A 315 16.10 10.12 -13.49
N ASP A 316 15.56 10.78 -14.50
CA ASP A 316 15.27 12.21 -14.54
C ASP A 316 13.87 12.58 -14.00
N ARG A 317 13.10 11.60 -13.51
CA ARG A 317 11.71 11.79 -13.09
C ARG A 317 11.55 11.58 -11.59
N THR A 318 10.96 12.57 -10.93
CA THR A 318 10.46 12.42 -9.56
C THR A 318 9.22 11.53 -9.55
N LEU A 319 8.93 10.91 -8.41
CA LEU A 319 7.74 10.09 -8.23
C LEU A 319 6.45 10.86 -8.55
N ARG A 320 6.30 12.09 -8.04
CA ARG A 320 5.18 12.99 -8.41
C ARG A 320 5.12 13.23 -9.91
N GLY A 321 6.25 13.56 -10.55
CA GLY A 321 6.30 13.87 -11.97
C GLY A 321 5.96 12.67 -12.86
N ALA A 322 6.41 11.47 -12.49
CA ALA A 322 6.08 10.23 -13.19
C ALA A 322 4.60 9.87 -13.00
N LEU A 323 4.10 9.90 -11.75
CA LEU A 323 2.71 9.58 -11.44
C LEU A 323 1.74 10.58 -12.09
N SER A 324 2.03 11.89 -12.02
CA SER A 324 1.21 12.93 -12.65
C SER A 324 1.14 12.76 -14.16
N ALA A 325 2.28 12.54 -14.83
CA ALA A 325 2.28 12.30 -16.27
C ALA A 325 1.45 11.07 -16.66
N TRP A 326 1.60 9.96 -15.94
CA TRP A 326 0.83 8.74 -16.17
C TRP A 326 -0.68 8.96 -15.96
N LEU A 327 -1.07 9.62 -14.87
CA LEU A 327 -2.47 9.98 -14.61
C LEU A 327 -3.04 10.89 -15.71
N HIS A 328 -2.22 11.73 -16.34
CA HIS A 328 -2.64 12.60 -17.45
C HIS A 328 -2.52 11.94 -18.83
N GLY A 329 -2.33 10.62 -18.90
CA GLY A 329 -2.38 9.85 -20.15
C GLY A 329 -1.06 9.77 -20.91
N ALA A 330 0.07 10.10 -20.27
CA ALA A 330 1.38 9.79 -20.83
C ALA A 330 1.58 8.27 -20.94
N ALA A 331 2.55 7.86 -21.76
CA ALA A 331 2.93 6.47 -21.90
C ALA A 331 3.29 5.82 -20.53
N PRO A 332 3.11 4.50 -20.38
CA PRO A 332 3.45 3.79 -19.15
C PRO A 332 4.88 4.08 -18.69
N PHE A 333 5.04 4.42 -17.42
CA PHE A 333 6.36 4.66 -16.83
C PHE A 333 6.86 3.36 -16.21
N ARG A 334 7.97 2.82 -16.72
CA ARG A 334 8.59 1.58 -16.23
C ARG A 334 9.98 1.88 -15.67
N GLY A 335 10.03 2.77 -14.69
CA GLY A 335 11.27 3.21 -14.06
C GLY A 335 11.79 2.18 -13.08
N VAL A 336 12.98 1.67 -13.34
CA VAL A 336 13.72 0.78 -12.45
C VAL A 336 15.10 1.41 -12.30
N GLU A 337 15.48 1.77 -11.09
CA GLU A 337 16.87 2.10 -10.81
C GLU A 337 17.77 0.91 -11.16
N ALA A 338 19.03 1.17 -11.53
CA ALA A 338 19.94 0.11 -11.96
C ALA A 338 19.98 -1.03 -10.93
N LYS A 339 19.83 -2.27 -11.40
CA LYS A 339 19.61 -3.42 -10.52
C LYS A 339 20.80 -3.65 -9.60
N ASP A 340 22.01 -3.37 -10.03
CA ASP A 340 23.26 -3.52 -9.27
C ASP A 340 23.43 -2.52 -8.11
N VAL A 341 22.50 -1.59 -7.93
CA VAL A 341 22.58 -0.57 -6.89
C VAL A 341 22.36 -1.17 -5.49
N GLU A 342 23.30 -0.88 -4.59
CA GLU A 342 23.24 -1.27 -3.18
C GLU A 342 22.12 -0.55 -2.39
N PRO A 343 21.76 -1.04 -1.19
CA PRO A 343 20.82 -0.34 -0.31
C PRO A 343 21.21 1.12 -0.10
N ASN A 344 20.23 2.02 -0.16
CA ASN A 344 20.43 3.48 -0.13
C ASN A 344 21.42 3.99 -1.19
N GLY A 345 21.48 3.32 -2.35
CA GLY A 345 22.31 3.77 -3.47
C GLY A 345 21.66 4.87 -4.30
N ASN A 346 20.34 5.04 -4.22
CA ASN A 346 19.66 6.17 -4.84
C ASN A 346 20.09 7.49 -4.18
N PRO A 347 20.58 8.48 -4.95
CA PRO A 347 21.06 9.75 -4.39
C PRO A 347 19.96 10.58 -3.72
N THR A 348 18.69 10.26 -3.96
CA THR A 348 17.53 10.94 -3.37
C THR A 348 16.94 10.24 -2.14
N CYS A 349 17.58 9.18 -1.62
CA CYS A 349 17.12 8.53 -0.39
C CYS A 349 17.13 9.45 0.84
N TRP A 350 16.19 9.19 1.75
CA TRP A 350 16.11 9.83 3.05
C TRP A 350 16.16 8.80 4.21
N PRO A 351 16.86 9.09 5.32
CA PRO A 351 17.79 10.20 5.49
C PRO A 351 18.95 10.09 4.50
N LYS A 352 19.44 11.23 4.00
CA LYS A 352 20.65 11.22 3.17
C LYS A 352 21.74 10.55 3.99
N LYS A 353 22.48 9.59 3.41
CA LYS A 353 23.71 9.10 4.04
C LYS A 353 24.53 10.35 4.45
N PRO A 354 25.13 10.38 5.65
CA PRO A 354 26.17 11.36 5.90
C PRO A 354 27.12 11.26 4.72
N LYS A 355 27.45 12.38 4.06
CA LYS A 355 28.54 12.38 3.09
C LYS A 355 29.73 11.81 3.85
N SER A 356 30.07 10.54 3.63
CA SER A 356 31.39 10.07 3.99
C SER A 356 32.31 11.02 3.26
N GLU A 357 33.10 11.79 3.99
CA GLU A 357 34.19 12.57 3.41
C GLU A 357 34.86 11.66 2.39
N GLU A 358 34.79 12.07 1.11
CA GLU A 358 35.62 11.51 0.07
C GLU A 358 37.05 11.69 0.57
N ARG A 359 37.61 10.67 1.22
CA ARG A 359 39.04 10.65 1.46
C ARG A 359 39.66 10.56 0.07
N PRO A 360 40.39 11.59 -0.39
CA PRO A 360 41.03 11.53 -1.69
C PRO A 360 41.96 10.32 -1.66
N ILE A 361 41.75 9.38 -2.58
CA ILE A 361 42.72 8.34 -2.88
C ILE A 361 43.94 9.10 -3.40
N THR A 362 44.93 9.26 -2.52
CA THR A 362 46.26 9.72 -2.92
C THR A 362 47.00 8.48 -3.39
N ILE A 363 47.41 8.50 -4.65
CA ILE A 363 48.20 7.45 -5.33
C ILE A 363 49.55 7.29 -4.62
#